data_AF-A0A836P2X0-F1
#
_entry.id   AF-A0A836P2X0-F1
#
_cell.length_a   1.000
_cell.length_b   1.000
_cell.length_c   1.000
_cell.angle_alpha   90.00
_cell.angle_beta   90.00
_cell.angle_gamma   90.00
#
_symmetry.space_group_name_H-M   'P 1'
#
loop_
_entity.id
_entity.type
_entity.pdbx_description
1 polymer ?
#
loop_
_entity_poly.entity_id
_entity_poly.type
_entity_poly.pdbx_seq_one_letter_code
_entity_poly.pdbx_strand_id
1 'polypeptide(L)'
;LVWRGVGADRSRVVFHGGIRIRAGADGTDARLSNKNLLLSSNAEIDTQPVLVIDADEVQAAHGATVGQLDDNALFYLRSRGLPQEEAQRLLSAAFCHEPLRVLPPALSAVLALQLDRALNSAGVA
;
A
#
# COMPACT_ATOMS: atom_id res chain seq x y z
N LEU A 1 -5.87 -8.78 4.40
CA LEU A 1 -6.17 -7.63 3.51
C LEU A 1 -4.95 -6.72 3.41
N VAL A 2 -4.43 -6.51 2.20
CA VAL A 2 -3.27 -5.62 1.96
C VAL A 2 -3.75 -4.42 1.16
N TRP A 3 -3.50 -3.22 1.70
CA TRP A 3 -3.86 -1.95 1.09
C TRP A 3 -2.62 -1.06 0.97
N ARG A 4 -2.47 -0.41 -0.19
CA ARG A 4 -1.39 0.53 -0.47
C ARG A 4 -2.01 1.86 -0.88
N GLY A 5 -1.62 2.95 -0.21
CA GLY A 5 -2.02 4.31 -0.56
C GLY A 5 -0.81 5.11 -1.01
N VAL A 6 -0.96 5.98 -2.01
CA VAL A 6 0.10 6.88 -2.46
C VAL A 6 -0.47 8.28 -2.63
N GLY A 7 0.09 9.25 -1.92
CA GLY A 7 -0.26 10.66 -2.02
C GLY A 7 0.88 11.44 -2.69
N ALA A 8 0.59 12.08 -3.82
CA ALA A 8 1.49 12.98 -4.55
C ALA A 8 0.88 14.38 -4.70
N ASP A 9 1.71 15.35 -5.04
CA ASP A 9 1.34 16.76 -5.24
C ASP A 9 0.48 17.33 -4.11
N ARG A 10 -0.78 17.67 -4.40
CA ARG A 10 -1.79 18.18 -3.46
C ARG A 10 -2.96 17.20 -3.30
N SER A 11 -2.71 15.92 -3.54
CA SER A 11 -3.74 14.87 -3.43
C SER A 11 -4.06 14.54 -1.97
N ARG A 12 -5.25 13.96 -1.78
CA ARG A 12 -5.70 13.43 -0.51
C ARG A 12 -6.10 11.97 -0.68
N VAL A 13 -5.50 11.09 0.11
CA VAL A 13 -5.82 9.67 0.16
C VAL A 13 -6.58 9.38 1.44
N VAL A 14 -7.75 8.75 1.33
CA VAL A 14 -8.57 8.39 2.49
C VAL A 14 -8.79 6.88 2.51
N PHE A 15 -8.46 6.24 3.62
CA PHE A 15 -8.76 4.84 3.89
C PHE A 15 -9.61 4.72 5.15
N HIS A 16 -10.85 4.26 5.00
CA HIS A 16 -11.67 3.78 6.10
C HIS A 16 -12.16 2.38 5.75
N GLY A 17 -11.60 1.38 6.41
CA GLY A 17 -11.87 -0.01 6.09
C GLY A 17 -11.52 -0.92 7.25
N GLY A 18 -12.20 -2.05 7.37
CA GLY A 18 -12.06 -2.90 8.53
C GLY A 18 -12.49 -4.34 8.33
N ILE A 19 -12.30 -5.13 9.38
CA ILE A 19 -12.73 -6.53 9.42
C ILE A 19 -13.74 -6.67 10.57
N ARG A 20 -14.90 -7.26 10.25
CA ARG A 20 -15.88 -7.68 11.26
C ARG A 20 -15.83 -9.19 11.43
N ILE A 21 -15.51 -9.64 12.64
CA ILE A 21 -15.57 -11.04 13.04
C ILE A 21 -16.88 -11.22 13.80
N ARG A 22 -17.78 -12.04 13.26
CA ARG A 22 -19.13 -12.25 13.82
C ARG A 22 -19.11 -13.33 14.92
N ALA A 23 -20.08 -13.28 15.82
CA ALA A 23 -20.29 -14.33 16.82
C ALA A 23 -20.33 -15.73 16.18
N GLY A 24 -19.67 -16.69 16.83
CA GLY A 24 -19.50 -18.06 16.34
C GLY A 24 -18.40 -18.25 15.29
N ALA A 25 -17.63 -17.20 14.96
CA ALA A 25 -16.49 -17.28 14.04
C ALA A 25 -15.15 -17.56 14.76
N ASP A 26 -15.19 -18.38 15.80
CA ASP A 26 -14.00 -18.84 16.52
C ASP A 26 -13.02 -19.53 15.55
N GLY A 27 -11.72 -19.40 15.84
CA GLY A 27 -10.63 -19.82 14.97
C GLY A 27 -10.29 -18.83 13.84
N THR A 28 -10.97 -17.69 13.74
CA THR A 28 -10.66 -16.68 12.72
C THR A 28 -9.24 -16.12 12.90
N ASP A 29 -8.47 -16.10 11.81
CA ASP A 29 -7.22 -15.34 11.68
C ASP A 29 -7.41 -14.19 10.67
N ALA A 30 -7.46 -12.96 11.18
CA ALA A 30 -7.75 -11.75 10.43
C ALA A 30 -6.58 -10.76 10.50
N ARG A 31 -5.98 -10.42 9.35
CA ARG A 31 -4.91 -9.41 9.26
C ARG A 31 -5.22 -8.32 8.24
N LEU A 32 -5.10 -7.06 8.65
CA LEU A 32 -5.20 -5.88 7.78
C LEU A 32 -3.90 -5.08 7.80
N SER A 33 -3.26 -4.92 6.65
CA SER A 33 -2.07 -4.08 6.49
C SER A 33 -2.38 -2.94 5.54
N ASN A 34 -2.44 -1.72 6.06
CA ASN A 34 -2.48 -0.51 5.25
C ASN A 34 -1.14 0.22 5.37
N LYS A 35 -0.42 0.34 4.25
CA LYS A 35 0.79 1.16 4.21
C LYS A 35 0.57 2.27 3.21
N ASN A 36 1.08 3.45 3.51
CA ASN A 36 0.86 4.62 2.69
C ASN A 36 2.16 5.40 2.49
N LEU A 37 2.33 5.88 1.26
CA LEU A 37 3.51 6.61 0.82
C LEU A 37 3.15 8.06 0.50
N LEU A 38 3.77 9.00 1.21
CA LEU A 38 3.72 10.43 0.92
C LEU A 38 4.90 10.80 0.01
N LEU A 39 4.61 11.12 -1.24
CA LEU A 39 5.61 11.55 -2.22
C LEU A 39 5.85 13.07 -2.21
N SER A 40 4.87 13.84 -1.72
CA SER A 40 4.94 15.31 -1.66
C SER A 40 4.55 15.81 -0.28
N SER A 41 5.19 16.89 0.17
CA SER A 41 4.90 17.54 1.45
C SER A 41 3.50 18.17 1.53
N ASN A 42 2.88 18.43 0.39
CA ASN A 42 1.54 19.01 0.29
C ASN A 42 0.43 17.95 0.12
N ALA A 43 0.77 16.66 0.10
CA ALA A 43 -0.19 15.58 0.03
C ALA A 43 -0.65 15.19 1.45
N GLU A 44 -1.88 14.68 1.56
CA GLU A 44 -2.49 14.29 2.83
C GLU A 44 -2.95 12.83 2.76
N ILE A 45 -2.77 12.09 3.86
CA ILE A 45 -3.23 10.71 3.99
C ILE A 45 -3.96 10.53 5.32
N ASP A 46 -5.25 10.26 5.23
CA ASP A 46 -6.10 9.89 6.35
C ASP A 46 -6.34 8.38 6.31
N THR A 47 -5.95 7.66 7.37
CA THR A 47 -6.16 6.22 7.45
C THR A 47 -6.69 5.78 8.79
N GLN A 48 -7.81 5.06 8.73
CA GLN A 48 -8.52 4.50 9.88
C GLN A 48 -8.89 3.04 9.59
N PRO A 49 -7.97 2.09 9.83
CA PRO A 49 -8.30 0.68 9.86
C PRO A 49 -9.13 0.34 11.12
N VAL A 50 -10.19 -0.46 10.96
CA VAL A 50 -11.12 -0.80 12.05
C VAL A 50 -11.23 -2.32 12.23
N LEU A 51 -11.35 -2.78 13.48
CA LEU A 51 -11.75 -4.14 13.81
C LEU A 51 -13.03 -4.12 14.66
N VAL A 52 -14.00 -4.96 14.31
CA VAL A 52 -15.18 -5.23 15.12
C VAL A 52 -15.21 -6.72 15.40
N ILE A 53 -15.06 -7.12 16.66
CA ILE A 53 -14.86 -8.52 17.03
C ILE A 53 -15.97 -8.92 18.00
N ASP A 54 -16.86 -9.79 17.53
CA ASP A 54 -17.99 -10.33 18.27
C ASP A 54 -17.78 -11.83 18.61
N ALA A 55 -16.54 -12.34 18.57
CA ALA A 55 -16.15 -13.74 18.84
C ALA A 55 -14.94 -13.82 19.79
N ASP A 56 -14.76 -14.93 20.49
CA ASP A 56 -13.83 -15.04 21.62
C ASP A 56 -12.45 -15.57 21.17
N GLU A 57 -12.42 -16.71 20.50
CA GLU A 57 -11.17 -17.42 20.20
C GLU A 57 -10.65 -17.02 18.82
N VAL A 58 -9.99 -15.85 18.72
CA VAL A 58 -9.55 -15.29 17.43
C VAL A 58 -8.14 -14.71 17.47
N GLN A 59 -7.50 -14.67 16.30
CA GLN A 59 -6.30 -13.85 16.06
C GLN A 59 -6.69 -12.71 15.12
N ALA A 60 -6.59 -11.48 15.60
CA ALA A 60 -6.92 -10.31 14.80
C ALA A 60 -5.86 -9.22 14.96
N ALA A 61 -5.38 -8.68 13.84
CA ALA A 61 -4.44 -7.58 13.82
C ALA A 61 -4.74 -6.61 12.68
N HIS A 62 -4.58 -5.32 12.94
CA HIS A 62 -4.54 -4.31 11.90
C HIS A 62 -3.37 -3.35 12.16
N GLY A 63 -2.82 -2.80 11.09
CA GLY A 63 -1.75 -1.82 11.17
C GLY A 63 -1.84 -0.82 10.02
N ALA A 64 -1.62 0.44 10.34
CA ALA A 64 -1.47 1.53 9.39
C ALA A 64 -0.06 2.14 9.53
N THR A 65 0.59 2.45 8.41
CA THR A 65 1.82 3.26 8.38
C THR A 65 1.65 4.36 7.34
N VAL A 66 2.20 5.54 7.63
CA VAL A 66 2.33 6.64 6.69
C VAL A 66 3.77 7.10 6.77
N GLY A 67 4.43 7.20 5.62
CA GLY A 67 5.84 7.58 5.56
C GLY A 67 6.25 8.01 4.16
N GLN A 68 7.51 8.40 4.01
CA GLN A 68 8.11 8.77 2.74
C GLN A 68 8.98 7.62 2.21
N LEU A 69 9.53 7.80 1.01
CA LEU A 69 10.50 6.85 0.46
C LEU A 69 11.74 6.78 1.38
N ASP A 70 12.34 5.60 1.48
CA ASP A 70 13.58 5.41 2.22
C ASP A 70 14.73 6.13 1.51
N ASP A 71 15.29 7.14 2.17
CA ASP A 71 16.40 7.95 1.65
C ASP A 71 17.64 7.10 1.35
N ASN A 72 17.88 6.03 2.09
CA ASN A 72 19.00 5.13 1.82
C ASN A 72 18.76 4.31 0.54
N ALA A 73 17.53 3.86 0.31
CA ALA A 73 17.17 3.15 -0.92
C ALA A 73 17.26 4.09 -2.13
N LEU A 74 16.77 5.33 -1.99
CA LEU A 74 16.91 6.37 -3.00
C LEU A 74 18.38 6.69 -3.30
N PHE A 75 19.18 6.92 -2.26
CA PHE A 75 20.61 7.17 -2.39
C PHE A 75 21.31 6.01 -3.07
N TYR A 76 21.00 4.77 -2.68
CA TYR A 76 21.58 3.57 -3.27
C TYR A 76 21.32 3.49 -4.78
N LEU A 77 20.06 3.63 -5.21
CA LEU A 77 19.70 3.60 -6.63
C LEU A 77 20.40 4.72 -7.41
N ARG A 78 20.43 5.94 -6.85
CA ARG A 78 21.11 7.08 -7.48
C ARG A 78 22.62 6.88 -7.59
N SER A 79 23.25 6.27 -6.59
CA SER A 79 24.68 5.93 -6.62
C SER A 79 25.04 4.92 -7.73
N ARG A 80 24.04 4.20 -8.23
CA ARG A 80 24.16 3.25 -9.36
C ARG A 80 23.81 3.87 -10.71
N GLY A 81 23.64 5.19 -10.77
CA GLY A 81 23.44 5.94 -12.00
C GLY A 81 21.99 6.22 -12.37
N LEU A 82 21.01 5.81 -11.54
CA LEU A 82 19.61 6.15 -11.80
C LEU A 82 19.36 7.65 -11.50
N PRO A 83 18.73 8.40 -12.41
CA PRO A 83 18.19 9.72 -12.11
C PRO A 83 17.23 9.66 -10.90
N GLN A 84 17.15 10.77 -10.16
CA GLN A 84 16.32 10.83 -8.96
C GLN A 84 14.85 10.48 -9.23
N GLU A 85 14.26 11.05 -10.29
CA GLU A 85 12.87 10.78 -10.67
C GLU A 85 12.65 9.30 -11.00
N GLU A 86 13.57 8.69 -11.75
CA GLU A 86 13.47 7.27 -12.12
C GLU A 86 13.61 6.35 -10.88
N ALA A 87 14.50 6.69 -9.95
CA ALA A 87 14.63 5.97 -8.67
C ALA A 87 13.35 6.08 -7.82
N GLN A 88 12.73 7.27 -7.75
CA GLN A 88 11.47 7.48 -7.03
C GLN A 88 10.32 6.69 -7.66
N ARG A 89 10.20 6.73 -8.99
CA ARG A 89 9.21 5.97 -9.76
C ARG A 89 9.36 4.47 -9.54
N LEU A 90 10.58 3.96 -9.59
CA LEU A 90 10.87 2.54 -9.38
C LEU A 90 10.44 2.07 -7.98
N LEU A 91 10.80 2.82 -6.94
CA LEU A 91 10.43 2.47 -5.56
C LEU A 91 8.92 2.58 -5.33
N SER A 92 8.27 3.61 -5.89
CA SER A 92 6.82 3.81 -5.79
C SER A 92 6.04 2.73 -6.53
N ALA A 93 6.48 2.33 -7.73
CA ALA A 93 5.92 1.20 -8.45
C ALA A 93 6.06 -0.11 -7.65
N ALA A 94 7.27 -0.42 -7.15
CA ALA A 94 7.50 -1.61 -6.34
C ALA A 94 6.57 -1.68 -5.11
N PHE A 95 6.33 -0.54 -4.45
CA PHE A 95 5.39 -0.43 -3.34
C PHE A 95 3.94 -0.74 -3.76
N CYS A 96 3.49 -0.22 -4.89
CA CYS A 96 2.13 -0.42 -5.41
C CYS A 96 1.87 -1.84 -5.93
N HIS A 97 2.91 -2.57 -6.36
CA HIS A 97 2.78 -3.94 -6.85
C HIS A 97 2.58 -4.99 -5.75
N GLU A 98 2.87 -4.66 -4.49
CA GLU A 98 2.79 -5.62 -3.38
C GLU A 98 1.43 -6.34 -3.24
N PRO A 99 0.26 -5.68 -3.39
CA PRO A 99 -1.05 -6.34 -3.35
C PRO A 99 -1.26 -7.36 -4.45
N LEU A 100 -0.53 -7.30 -5.57
CA LEU A 100 -0.65 -8.29 -6.65
C LEU A 100 -0.07 -9.66 -6.25
N ARG A 101 0.84 -9.70 -5.27
CA ARG A 101 1.53 -10.93 -4.84
C ARG A 101 0.61 -11.99 -4.24
N VAL A 102 -0.59 -11.61 -3.80
CA VAL A 102 -1.58 -12.57 -3.28
C VAL A 102 -2.47 -13.18 -4.37
N LEU A 103 -2.36 -12.69 -5.60
CA LEU A 103 -3.17 -13.14 -6.72
C LEU A 103 -2.49 -14.27 -7.51
N PRO A 104 -3.26 -15.11 -8.22
CA PRO A 104 -2.70 -16.11 -9.12
C PRO A 104 -1.81 -15.48 -10.20
N PRO A 105 -0.73 -16.15 -10.66
CA PRO A 105 0.23 -15.56 -11.59
C PRO A 105 -0.39 -15.01 -12.89
N ALA A 106 -1.34 -15.73 -13.47
CA ALA A 106 -2.03 -15.29 -14.70
C ALA A 106 -2.80 -13.97 -14.51
N LEU A 107 -3.46 -13.80 -13.35
CA LEU A 107 -4.19 -12.57 -13.03
C LEU A 107 -3.23 -11.44 -12.67
N SER A 108 -2.19 -11.74 -11.88
CA SER A 108 -1.17 -10.77 -11.49
C SER A 108 -0.49 -10.13 -12.71
N ALA A 109 -0.15 -10.92 -13.74
CA ALA A 109 0.50 -10.39 -14.94
C ALA A 109 -0.40 -9.41 -15.70
N VAL A 110 -1.69 -9.72 -15.83
CA VAL A 110 -2.66 -8.85 -16.50
C VAL A 110 -2.89 -7.55 -15.71
N LEU A 111 -3.02 -7.65 -14.38
CA LEU A 111 -3.27 -6.49 -13.52
C LEU A 111 -2.02 -5.61 -13.36
N ALA A 112 -0.81 -6.19 -13.38
CA ALA A 112 0.44 -5.43 -13.35
C ALA A 112 0.49 -4.39 -14.47
N LEU A 113 0.17 -4.80 -15.70
CA LEU A 113 0.14 -3.89 -16.86
C LEU A 113 -0.88 -2.75 -16.69
N GLN A 114 -2.04 -3.03 -16.10
CA GLN A 114 -3.06 -2.00 -15.85
C GLN A 114 -2.64 -1.06 -14.73
N LEU A 115 -2.03 -1.61 -13.68
CA LEU A 115 -1.50 -0.85 -12.56
C LEU A 115 -0.40 0.10 -13.03
N ASP A 116 0.59 -0.39 -13.79
CA ASP A 116 1.68 0.45 -14.31
C ASP A 116 1.16 1.61 -15.17
N ARG A 117 0.17 1.35 -16.02
CA ARG A 117 -0.49 2.41 -16.80
C ARG A 117 -1.16 3.44 -15.91
N ALA A 118 -1.84 3.01 -14.86
CA ALA A 118 -2.52 3.91 -13.92
C ALA A 118 -1.52 4.72 -13.08
N LEU A 119 -0.39 4.12 -12.67
CA LEU A 119 0.66 4.83 -11.93
C LEU A 119 1.36 5.86 -12.81
N ASN A 120 1.62 5.52 -14.08
CA ASN A 120 2.23 6.44 -15.05
C ASN A 120 1.31 7.63 -15.36
N SER A 121 0.00 7.39 -15.53
CA SER A 121 -0.95 8.47 -15.77
C SER A 121 -1.16 9.37 -14.55
N ALA A 122 -0.96 8.82 -13.34
CA ALA A 122 -1.00 9.56 -12.08
C ALA A 122 0.32 10.28 -11.73
N GLY A 123 1.39 10.11 -12.52
CA GLY A 123 2.71 10.69 -12.24
C GLY A 123 3.43 10.07 -11.03
N VAL A 124 3.02 8.87 -10.62
CA VAL A 124 3.57 8.16 -9.44
C VAL A 124 4.66 7.15 -9.84
N ALA A 125 4.61 6.65 -11.08
CA ALA A 125 5.62 5.79 -11.70
C ALA A 125 5.98 6.31 -13.11
#